data_AF-A0A261B4I7-F1
#
_entry.id   AF-A0A261B4I7-F1
#
_cell.length_a   1.000
_cell.length_b   1.000
_cell.length_c   1.000
_cell.angle_alpha   90.00
_cell.angle_beta   90.00
_cell.angle_gamma   90.00
#
_symmetry.space_group_name_H-M   'P 1'
#
loop_
_entity.id
_entity.type
_entity.pdbx_description
1 polymer ?
#
loop_
_entity_poly.entity_id
_entity_poly.type
_entity_poly.pdbx_seq_one_letter_code
_entity_poly.pdbx_strand_id
1 'polypeptide(L)'
;MRGEISTESTYQNYSITVDQDIWTIKASPLYTCPDSFKLFHRVLGMWCMGVILKPNPNGINQIDSTQLCADKYEAILSGFESTPEKRYVVDLANTVIYPNPSYKFNGYWVNGIRKSTCRYSNQTQNPECQDKNAFDITDPTMSTLNAYVWTTDQPDGMKDNLGTSNCLLFRVGPQDGAGVDDRPCDSLKQPNEVFNNGFICGLRPAET
;
A
#
# COMPACT_ATOMS: atom_id res chain seq x y z
N MET A 1 15.32 -13.64 30.11
CA MET A 1 14.40 -14.12 29.05
C MET A 1 13.84 -12.93 28.30
N ARG A 2 13.59 -13.05 26.99
CA ARG A 2 12.86 -12.05 26.20
C ARG A 2 11.61 -12.70 25.62
N GLY A 3 10.53 -11.95 25.49
CA GLY A 3 9.28 -12.40 24.91
C GLY A 3 8.53 -11.26 24.25
N GLU A 4 7.44 -11.61 23.57
CA GLU A 4 6.56 -10.66 22.90
C GLU A 4 5.09 -11.06 23.07
N ILE A 5 4.23 -10.05 23.03
CA ILE A 5 2.79 -10.17 22.96
C ILE A 5 2.40 -9.51 21.64
N SER A 6 1.86 -10.30 20.72
CA SER A 6 1.43 -9.82 19.40
C SER A 6 0.03 -10.30 19.08
N THR A 7 -0.78 -9.42 18.52
CA THR A 7 -2.03 -9.75 17.84
C THR A 7 -1.94 -9.26 16.38
N GLU A 8 -3.06 -9.31 15.65
CA GLU A 8 -3.15 -8.74 14.31
C GLU A 8 -3.04 -7.20 14.30
N SER A 9 -3.30 -6.52 15.42
CA SER A 9 -3.30 -5.05 15.50
C SER A 9 -2.47 -4.48 16.65
N THR A 10 -1.85 -5.32 17.47
CA THR A 10 -1.06 -4.87 18.63
C THR A 10 0.27 -5.60 18.76
N TYR A 11 1.26 -4.90 19.32
CA TYR A 11 2.59 -5.47 19.60
C TYR A 11 3.20 -4.88 20.87
N GLN A 12 3.83 -5.72 21.68
CA GLN A 12 4.65 -5.31 22.82
C GLN A 12 5.76 -6.34 23.05
N ASN A 13 6.98 -5.89 23.30
CA ASN A 13 8.04 -6.77 23.74
C ASN A 13 8.30 -6.62 25.25
N TYR A 14 8.86 -7.66 25.86
CA TYR A 14 9.26 -7.62 27.25
C TYR A 14 10.51 -8.44 27.51
N SER A 15 11.18 -8.11 28.61
CA SER A 15 12.32 -8.84 29.13
C SER A 15 12.11 -9.16 30.60
N ILE A 16 12.55 -10.36 30.98
CA ILE A 16 12.50 -10.86 32.35
C ILE A 16 13.93 -11.13 32.78
N THR A 17 14.36 -10.51 33.88
CA THR A 17 15.62 -10.82 34.56
C THR A 17 15.31 -11.36 35.94
N VAL A 18 16.04 -12.39 36.37
CA VAL A 18 15.95 -12.97 37.70
C VAL A 18 17.27 -12.73 38.41
N ASP A 19 17.21 -12.10 39.57
CA ASP A 19 18.37 -11.92 40.46
C ASP A 19 18.00 -12.42 41.85
N GLN A 20 18.74 -13.41 42.34
CA GLN A 20 18.43 -14.21 43.52
C GLN A 20 17.03 -14.84 43.44
N ASP A 21 15.99 -14.14 43.90
CA ASP A 21 14.58 -14.53 43.84
C ASP A 21 13.65 -13.40 43.35
N ILE A 22 14.22 -12.27 42.88
CA ILE A 22 13.45 -11.12 42.39
C ILE A 22 13.32 -11.21 40.87
N TRP A 23 12.07 -11.26 40.41
CA TRP A 23 11.70 -11.22 39.01
C TRP A 23 11.47 -9.78 38.58
N THR A 24 12.33 -9.23 37.73
CA THR A 24 12.13 -7.90 37.14
C THR A 24 11.63 -8.06 35.71
N ILE A 25 10.47 -7.47 35.43
CA ILE A 25 9.86 -7.45 34.10
C ILE A 25 9.95 -6.02 33.56
N LYS A 26 10.56 -5.84 32.39
CA LYS A 26 10.60 -4.57 31.66
C LYS A 26 9.95 -4.76 30.31
N ALA A 27 8.88 -4.02 30.04
CA ALA A 27 8.15 -4.05 28.77
C ALA A 27 8.39 -2.75 27.98
N SER A 28 8.32 -2.83 26.65
CA SER A 28 8.17 -1.66 25.78
C SER A 28 6.79 -1.02 25.98
N PRO A 29 6.55 0.19 25.42
CA PRO A 29 5.19 0.66 25.16
C PRO A 29 4.38 -0.40 24.39
N LEU A 30 3.06 -0.37 24.56
CA LEU A 30 2.15 -1.15 23.75
C LEU A 30 1.88 -0.37 22.46
N TYR A 31 2.15 -0.99 21.32
CA TYR A 31 1.88 -0.41 20.01
C TYR A 31 0.53 -0.91 19.49
N THR A 32 -0.34 -0.01 19.08
CA THR A 32 -1.70 -0.34 18.63
C THR A 32 -2.06 0.33 17.31
N CYS A 33 -2.62 -0.45 16.38
CA CYS A 33 -3.21 0.04 15.15
C CYS A 33 -4.68 0.45 15.35
N PRO A 34 -5.18 1.43 14.57
CA PRO A 34 -6.61 1.73 14.53
C PRO A 34 -7.45 0.51 14.15
N ASP A 35 -8.75 0.56 14.48
CA ASP A 35 -9.69 -0.47 14.07
C ASP A 35 -9.65 -0.71 12.55
N SER A 36 -9.72 -1.98 12.15
CA SER A 36 -9.65 -2.43 10.75
C SER A 36 -8.29 -2.25 10.07
N PHE A 37 -7.25 -1.82 10.79
CA PHE A 37 -5.86 -1.84 10.32
C PHE A 37 -5.11 -3.03 10.91
N LYS A 38 -4.25 -3.64 10.10
CA LYS A 38 -3.37 -4.74 10.52
C LYS A 38 -1.95 -4.22 10.76
N LEU A 39 -1.32 -4.68 11.84
CA LEU A 39 0.05 -4.35 12.20
C LEU A 39 1.02 -5.25 11.42
N PHE A 40 1.99 -4.64 10.75
CA PHE A 40 3.09 -5.29 10.07
C PHE A 40 4.43 -4.82 10.62
N HIS A 41 5.37 -5.76 10.72
CA HIS A 41 6.75 -5.46 11.08
C HIS A 41 7.58 -5.32 9.81
N ARG A 42 7.98 -4.09 9.49
CA ARG A 42 8.86 -3.78 8.36
C ARG A 42 10.27 -3.48 8.86
N VAL A 43 11.23 -3.53 7.94
CA VAL A 43 12.64 -3.24 8.25
C VAL A 43 12.82 -1.83 8.82
N LEU A 44 12.05 -0.86 8.32
CA LEU A 44 12.14 0.56 8.72
C LEU A 44 11.17 0.94 9.86
N GLY A 45 10.44 -0.02 10.42
CA GLY A 45 9.55 0.18 11.57
C GLY A 45 8.21 -0.55 11.45
N MET A 46 7.45 -0.54 12.54
CA MET A 46 6.08 -1.08 12.51
C MET A 46 5.17 -0.17 11.68
N TRP A 47 4.25 -0.79 10.96
CA TRP A 47 3.32 -0.11 10.07
C TRP A 47 1.92 -0.71 10.18
N CYS A 48 0.93 0.13 10.42
CA CYS A 48 -0.47 -0.23 10.38
C CYS A 48 -0.98 -0.03 8.96
N MET A 49 -1.52 -1.07 8.34
CA MET A 49 -2.02 -1.02 6.97
C MET A 49 -3.51 -1.36 6.93
N GLY A 50 -4.29 -0.55 6.22
CA GLY A 50 -5.73 -0.72 6.05
C GLY A 50 -6.14 -0.69 4.58
N VAL A 51 -7.01 -1.60 4.17
CA VAL A 51 -7.56 -1.66 2.80
C VAL A 51 -8.94 -1.02 2.81
N ILE A 52 -9.04 0.17 2.21
CA ILE A 52 -10.26 0.96 2.23
C ILE A 52 -11.05 0.67 0.96
N LEU A 53 -12.12 -0.09 1.14
CA LEU A 53 -13.06 -0.47 0.10
C LEU A 53 -14.03 0.68 -0.16
N LYS A 54 -14.05 1.19 -1.39
CA LYS A 54 -14.96 2.27 -1.83
C LYS A 54 -15.67 1.84 -3.10
N PRO A 55 -16.78 1.08 -2.99
CA PRO A 55 -17.66 0.80 -4.11
C PRO A 55 -18.47 2.07 -4.46
N ASN A 56 -17.79 3.14 -4.86
CA ASN A 56 -18.41 4.30 -5.51
C ASN A 56 -18.79 3.86 -6.93
N PRO A 57 -20.03 4.06 -7.41
CA PRO A 57 -20.41 3.67 -8.78
C PRO A 57 -19.53 4.31 -9.87
N ASN A 58 -18.89 5.43 -9.56
CA ASN A 58 -18.00 6.13 -10.48
C ASN A 58 -16.53 5.71 -10.35
N GLY A 59 -16.15 4.96 -9.31
CA GLY A 59 -14.76 4.70 -8.92
C GLY A 59 -14.19 5.81 -8.03
N ILE A 60 -12.92 5.69 -7.66
CA ILE A 60 -12.17 6.71 -6.91
C ILE A 60 -10.82 6.97 -7.58
N ASN A 61 -10.33 8.22 -7.51
CA ASN A 61 -9.02 8.62 -8.03
C ASN A 61 -7.97 8.65 -6.90
N GLN A 62 -6.69 8.82 -7.25
CA GLN A 62 -5.61 8.80 -6.26
C GLN A 62 -5.70 9.99 -5.32
N ILE A 63 -6.01 11.18 -5.85
CA ILE A 63 -6.03 12.45 -5.11
C ILE A 63 -7.04 12.36 -3.95
N ASP A 64 -8.27 11.92 -4.25
CA ASP A 64 -9.32 11.72 -3.26
C ASP A 64 -8.96 10.60 -2.28
N SER A 65 -8.30 9.54 -2.75
CA SER A 65 -7.83 8.44 -1.90
C SER A 65 -6.80 8.92 -0.86
N THR A 66 -5.82 9.72 -1.30
CA THR A 66 -4.82 10.34 -0.42
C THR A 66 -5.47 11.24 0.62
N GLN A 67 -6.40 12.10 0.20
CA GLN A 67 -7.13 12.98 1.10
C GLN A 67 -7.97 12.19 2.12
N LEU A 68 -8.63 11.11 1.70
CA LEU A 68 -9.40 10.26 2.59
C LEU A 68 -8.54 9.52 3.61
N CYS A 69 -7.33 9.07 3.26
CA CYS A 69 -6.40 8.50 4.23
C CYS A 69 -6.06 9.53 5.33
N ALA A 70 -5.77 10.77 4.94
CA ALA A 70 -5.43 11.83 5.87
C ALA A 70 -6.62 12.20 6.76
N ASP A 71 -7.78 12.49 6.17
CA ASP A 71 -8.94 13.03 6.89
C ASP A 71 -9.65 12.03 7.79
N LYS A 72 -9.61 10.73 7.45
CA LYS A 72 -10.36 9.69 8.18
C LYS A 72 -9.53 8.92 9.18
N TYR A 73 -8.23 8.81 8.94
CA TYR A 73 -7.37 7.89 9.70
C TYR A 73 -6.08 8.54 10.17
N GLU A 74 -5.86 9.83 9.89
CA GLU A 74 -4.58 10.51 10.12
C GLU A 74 -3.41 9.74 9.47
N ALA A 75 -3.72 9.10 8.34
CA ALA A 75 -2.85 8.18 7.63
C ALA A 75 -2.43 8.77 6.28
N ILE A 76 -1.50 8.09 5.62
CA ILE A 76 -1.10 8.40 4.25
C ILE A 76 -1.49 7.27 3.30
N LEU A 77 -1.52 7.56 2.01
CA LEU A 77 -1.59 6.49 1.01
C LEU A 77 -0.35 5.59 1.19
N SER A 78 -0.58 4.29 1.24
CA SER A 78 0.39 3.28 1.62
C SER A 78 0.55 2.24 0.52
N GLY A 79 1.59 1.43 0.66
CA GLY A 79 1.86 0.28 -0.20
C GLY A 79 2.05 -0.98 0.63
N PHE A 80 2.44 -2.04 -0.06
CA PHE A 80 2.87 -3.30 0.52
C PHE A 80 4.31 -3.58 0.07
N GLU A 81 5.22 -3.85 1.00
CA GLU A 81 6.63 -4.17 0.69
C GLU A 81 6.88 -5.68 0.56
N SER A 82 6.00 -6.51 1.12
CA SER A 82 6.19 -7.97 1.24
C SER A 82 5.03 -8.79 0.67
N THR A 83 5.28 -10.07 0.39
CA THR A 83 4.25 -11.02 -0.07
C THR A 83 3.10 -11.19 0.93
N PRO A 84 3.32 -11.32 2.25
CA PRO A 84 2.22 -11.36 3.22
C PRO A 84 1.35 -10.10 3.22
N GLU A 85 1.95 -8.91 3.09
CA GLU A 85 1.20 -7.65 2.99
C GLU A 85 0.37 -7.61 1.70
N LYS A 86 0.96 -7.98 0.56
CA LYS A 86 0.24 -8.10 -0.72
C LYS A 86 -0.94 -9.07 -0.60
N ARG A 87 -0.75 -10.21 0.05
CA ARG A 87 -1.80 -11.23 0.23
C ARG A 87 -2.95 -10.69 1.09
N TYR A 88 -2.64 -10.01 2.20
CA TYR A 88 -3.65 -9.32 3.02
C TYR A 88 -4.48 -8.32 2.20
N VAL A 89 -3.85 -7.56 1.30
CA VAL A 89 -4.55 -6.63 0.41
C VAL A 89 -5.50 -7.37 -0.54
N VAL A 90 -5.01 -8.44 -1.19
CA VAL A 90 -5.81 -9.26 -2.11
C VAL A 90 -6.98 -9.92 -1.40
N ASP A 91 -6.77 -10.49 -0.21
CA ASP A 91 -7.80 -11.19 0.55
C ASP A 91 -8.93 -10.21 0.94
N LEU A 92 -8.60 -9.01 1.45
CA LEU A 92 -9.59 -7.98 1.76
C LEU A 92 -10.27 -7.41 0.51
N ALA A 93 -9.51 -7.14 -0.55
CA ALA A 93 -10.05 -6.67 -1.83
C ALA A 93 -11.09 -7.63 -2.42
N ASN A 94 -10.91 -8.94 -2.21
CA ASN A 94 -11.83 -9.98 -2.69
C ASN A 94 -13.02 -10.25 -1.74
N THR A 95 -13.07 -9.66 -0.54
CA THR A 95 -14.26 -9.72 0.33
C THR A 95 -15.43 -8.92 -0.24
N VAL A 96 -15.13 -7.87 -1.01
CA VAL A 96 -16.12 -7.21 -1.84
C VAL A 96 -16.33 -8.11 -3.04
N ILE A 97 -17.39 -8.93 -2.95
CA ILE A 97 -17.87 -9.74 -4.06
C ILE A 97 -17.90 -8.84 -5.29
N TYR A 98 -17.17 -9.26 -6.32
CA TYR A 98 -17.33 -8.83 -7.70
C TYR A 98 -18.85 -8.81 -8.01
N PRO A 99 -19.44 -7.62 -8.23
CA PRO A 99 -20.02 -7.48 -9.54
C PRO A 99 -19.61 -6.13 -10.11
N ASN A 100 -18.46 -6.10 -10.77
CA ASN A 100 -18.46 -5.35 -12.00
C ASN A 100 -18.05 -6.28 -13.14
N PRO A 101 -18.98 -7.14 -13.63
CA PRO A 101 -18.69 -8.09 -14.70
C PRO A 101 -18.15 -7.42 -15.96
N SER A 102 -18.32 -6.10 -16.09
CA SER A 102 -17.77 -5.30 -17.16
C SER A 102 -16.26 -5.02 -17.05
N TYR A 103 -15.58 -5.33 -15.94
CA TYR A 103 -14.14 -5.06 -15.77
C TYR A 103 -13.38 -6.31 -15.35
N LYS A 104 -12.15 -6.44 -15.85
CA LYS A 104 -11.28 -7.61 -15.59
C LYS A 104 -10.60 -7.55 -14.23
N PHE A 105 -10.36 -6.35 -13.71
CA PHE A 105 -9.66 -6.13 -12.44
C PHE A 105 -10.32 -5.04 -11.59
N ASN A 106 -10.17 -5.19 -10.27
CA ASN A 106 -10.42 -4.13 -9.30
C ASN A 106 -9.10 -3.40 -9.00
N GLY A 107 -9.10 -2.08 -9.16
CA GLY A 107 -7.96 -1.23 -8.89
C GLY A 107 -7.98 -0.68 -7.46
N TYR A 108 -6.82 -0.71 -6.81
CA TYR A 108 -6.62 -0.13 -5.49
C TYR A 108 -5.45 0.84 -5.55
N TRP A 109 -5.68 2.11 -5.23
CA TRP A 109 -4.60 3.09 -5.21
C TRP A 109 -3.60 2.78 -4.12
N VAL A 110 -2.33 2.84 -4.50
CA VAL A 110 -1.19 2.63 -3.62
C VAL A 110 -0.25 3.82 -3.73
N ASN A 111 0.67 3.98 -2.80
CA ASN A 111 1.63 5.06 -2.86
C ASN A 111 2.55 4.95 -4.08
N GLY A 112 2.90 6.11 -4.63
CA GLY A 112 3.76 6.21 -5.80
C GLY A 112 3.33 7.34 -6.69
N ILE A 113 4.15 8.39 -6.76
CA ILE A 113 3.96 9.52 -7.68
C ILE A 113 5.19 9.60 -8.57
N ARG A 114 4.98 9.54 -9.89
CA ARG A 114 6.04 9.65 -10.88
C ARG A 114 6.73 11.00 -10.74
N LYS A 115 8.06 10.96 -10.59
CA LYS A 115 8.94 12.13 -10.53
C LYS A 115 8.69 13.00 -11.75
N SER A 116 8.66 14.31 -11.57
CA SER A 116 8.49 15.27 -12.67
C SER A 116 9.58 15.14 -13.74
N THR A 117 10.77 14.67 -13.36
CA THR A 117 11.91 14.39 -14.23
C THR A 117 11.80 13.08 -15.02
N CYS A 118 10.74 12.29 -14.83
CA CYS A 118 10.57 10.95 -15.40
C CYS A 118 9.19 10.73 -16.04
N ARG A 119 8.58 11.78 -16.61
CA ARG A 119 7.24 11.78 -17.23
C ARG A 119 7.22 11.51 -18.73
N TYR A 120 8.36 11.62 -19.42
CA TYR A 120 8.44 11.60 -20.87
C TYR A 120 9.36 10.49 -21.36
N SER A 121 9.08 9.95 -22.55
CA SER A 121 9.81 8.78 -23.08
C SER A 121 11.31 9.03 -23.27
N ASN A 122 11.69 10.26 -23.61
CA ASN A 122 13.08 10.67 -23.76
C ASN A 122 13.89 10.66 -22.45
N GLN A 123 13.24 10.53 -21.30
CA GLN A 123 13.89 10.50 -19.98
C GLN A 123 14.29 9.08 -19.52
N THR A 124 13.83 8.04 -20.23
CA THR A 124 14.07 6.62 -19.88
C THR A 124 15.54 6.18 -19.92
N GLN A 125 16.41 6.99 -20.53
CA GLN A 125 17.86 6.78 -20.52
C GLN A 125 18.48 7.08 -19.14
N ASN A 126 17.82 7.88 -18.30
CA ASN A 126 18.25 8.11 -16.93
C ASN A 126 17.87 6.89 -16.05
N PRO A 127 18.82 6.24 -15.35
CA PRO A 127 18.52 5.15 -14.43
C PRO A 127 17.48 5.48 -13.34
N GLU A 128 17.38 6.75 -12.92
CA GLU A 128 16.36 7.19 -11.97
C GLU A 128 14.94 7.16 -12.55
N CYS A 129 14.80 7.14 -13.88
CA CYS A 129 13.53 7.06 -14.58
C CYS A 129 13.22 5.66 -15.11
N GLN A 130 14.03 4.67 -14.74
CA GLN A 130 13.82 3.27 -15.10
C GLN A 130 13.03 2.54 -14.03
N ASP A 131 12.08 1.72 -14.47
CA ASP A 131 11.28 0.85 -13.60
C ASP A 131 10.63 1.67 -12.44
N LYS A 132 10.59 1.13 -11.23
CA LYS A 132 9.99 1.74 -10.04
C LYS A 132 10.81 2.92 -9.49
N ASN A 133 12.06 3.10 -9.92
CA ASN A 133 12.88 4.23 -9.47
C ASN A 133 12.29 5.58 -9.93
N ALA A 134 11.47 5.56 -10.98
CA ALA A 134 10.79 6.73 -11.54
C ALA A 134 9.73 7.33 -10.61
N PHE A 135 9.41 6.68 -9.49
CA PHE A 135 8.32 7.06 -8.60
C PHE A 135 8.85 7.42 -7.20
N ASP A 136 8.31 8.49 -6.65
CA ASP A 136 8.47 8.86 -5.25
C ASP A 136 7.44 8.09 -4.41
N ILE A 137 7.95 7.39 -3.40
CA ILE A 137 7.20 6.49 -2.52
C ILE A 137 7.00 7.23 -1.20
N THR A 138 5.74 7.55 -0.87
CA THR A 138 5.42 8.37 0.31
C THR A 138 5.36 7.59 1.63
N ASP A 139 5.20 6.27 1.56
CA ASP A 139 5.24 5.39 2.73
C ASP A 139 6.67 5.32 3.28
N PRO A 140 6.93 5.86 4.49
CA PRO A 140 8.29 6.00 5.02
C PRO A 140 8.87 4.68 5.53
N THR A 141 8.07 3.61 5.56
CA THR A 141 8.49 2.30 6.08
C THR A 141 8.76 1.28 4.99
N MET A 142 8.43 1.58 3.73
CA MET A 142 8.75 0.72 2.59
C MET A 142 10.26 0.79 2.30
N SER A 143 10.96 -0.29 2.61
CA SER A 143 12.40 -0.43 2.36
C SER A 143 12.72 -0.94 0.95
N THR A 144 11.73 -1.53 0.29
CA THR A 144 11.85 -2.15 -1.03
C THR A 144 10.51 -2.10 -1.76
N LEU A 145 10.57 -2.19 -3.10
CA LEU A 145 9.41 -2.27 -3.98
C LEU A 145 9.30 -3.65 -4.67
N ASN A 146 9.94 -4.68 -4.11
CA ASN A 146 9.95 -6.03 -4.71
C ASN A 146 8.55 -6.63 -4.88
N ALA A 147 7.63 -6.32 -3.96
CA ALA A 147 6.25 -6.80 -4.06
C ALA A 147 5.43 -6.06 -5.14
N TYR A 148 5.89 -4.89 -5.61
CA TYR A 148 5.26 -4.13 -6.69
C TYR A 148 5.63 -4.74 -8.05
N VAL A 149 5.11 -5.93 -8.34
CA VAL A 149 5.36 -6.55 -9.64
C VAL A 149 4.50 -5.85 -10.68
N TRP A 150 5.11 -5.27 -11.72
CA TRP A 150 4.36 -4.71 -12.85
C TRP A 150 3.52 -5.79 -13.52
N THR A 151 2.32 -5.41 -13.92
CA THR A 151 1.54 -6.24 -14.85
C THR A 151 2.13 -6.16 -16.26
N THR A 152 1.65 -7.00 -17.18
CA THR A 152 2.15 -7.04 -18.57
C THR A 152 2.07 -5.65 -19.20
N ASP A 153 3.13 -5.29 -19.93
CA ASP A 153 3.32 -4.02 -20.64
C ASP A 153 3.48 -2.75 -19.79
N GLN A 154 3.51 -2.86 -18.45
CA GLN A 154 3.68 -1.74 -17.52
C GLN A 154 5.14 -1.57 -17.05
N PRO A 155 5.58 -0.34 -16.68
CA PRO A 155 4.83 0.91 -16.77
C PRO A 155 4.74 1.40 -18.23
N ASP A 156 3.56 1.86 -18.67
CA ASP A 156 3.33 2.36 -20.03
C ASP A 156 3.05 3.85 -20.13
N GLY A 157 2.95 4.56 -19.01
CA GLY A 157 2.59 5.98 -18.97
C GLY A 157 3.53 6.97 -19.63
N MET A 158 4.70 6.52 -20.08
CA MET A 158 5.64 7.33 -20.86
C MET A 158 5.54 7.07 -22.37
N LYS A 159 4.85 6.00 -22.82
CA LYS A 159 4.85 5.56 -24.22
C LYS A 159 4.15 6.54 -25.16
N ASP A 160 3.07 7.18 -24.69
CA ASP A 160 2.34 8.20 -25.45
C ASP A 160 2.99 9.59 -25.40
N ASN A 161 4.03 9.74 -24.56
CA ASN A 161 4.74 10.98 -24.30
C ASN A 161 3.85 12.14 -23.82
N LEU A 162 2.69 11.85 -23.22
CA LEU A 162 1.77 12.86 -22.67
C LEU A 162 2.12 13.24 -21.23
N GLY A 163 2.83 12.36 -20.51
CA GLY A 163 3.27 12.61 -19.13
C GLY A 163 2.11 12.68 -18.13
N THR A 164 1.02 11.95 -18.39
CA THR A 164 -0.22 11.99 -17.61
C THR A 164 -0.33 10.83 -16.62
N SER A 165 0.19 9.66 -16.95
CA SER A 165 0.17 8.46 -16.09
C SER A 165 1.27 8.54 -15.02
N ASN A 166 0.91 9.13 -13.89
CA ASN A 166 1.86 9.49 -12.84
C ASN A 166 1.60 8.81 -11.49
N CYS A 167 0.55 8.02 -11.34
CA CYS A 167 0.18 7.42 -10.06
C CYS A 167 0.13 5.89 -10.12
N LEU A 168 0.56 5.21 -9.06
CA LEU A 168 0.57 3.75 -9.00
C LEU A 168 -0.77 3.18 -8.52
N LEU A 169 -1.25 2.18 -9.25
CA LEU A 169 -2.47 1.44 -8.95
C LEU A 169 -2.14 -0.06 -8.87
N PHE A 170 -2.60 -0.73 -7.83
CA PHE A 170 -2.52 -2.18 -7.73
C PHE A 170 -3.80 -2.82 -8.28
N ARG A 171 -3.66 -3.71 -9.25
CA ARG A 171 -4.75 -4.46 -9.85
C ARG A 171 -4.97 -5.77 -9.09
N VAL A 172 -6.21 -6.06 -8.72
CA VAL A 172 -6.62 -7.31 -8.08
C VAL A 172 -7.60 -8.04 -8.99
N GLY A 173 -7.26 -9.29 -9.31
CA GLY A 173 -8.13 -10.23 -10.01
C GLY A 173 -8.86 -11.17 -9.04
N PRO A 174 -9.66 -12.13 -9.56
CA PRO A 174 -10.57 -12.94 -8.75
C PRO A 174 -9.94 -13.77 -7.62
N GLN A 175 -8.66 -14.15 -7.75
CA GLN A 175 -7.97 -14.99 -6.76
C GLN A 175 -6.60 -14.45 -6.33
N ASP A 176 -6.04 -13.50 -7.09
CA ASP A 176 -4.66 -13.05 -6.96
C ASP A 176 -4.49 -11.56 -7.31
N GLY A 177 -3.36 -11.00 -6.90
CA GLY A 177 -2.90 -9.71 -7.38
C GLY A 177 -2.42 -9.78 -8.83
N ALA A 178 -3.01 -8.96 -9.70
CA ALA A 178 -2.74 -8.90 -11.14
C ALA A 178 -1.62 -7.91 -11.52
N GLY A 179 -0.90 -7.38 -10.53
CA GLY A 179 0.26 -6.51 -10.70
C GLY A 179 -0.04 -5.02 -10.52
N VAL A 180 1.02 -4.22 -10.54
CA VAL A 180 0.97 -2.76 -10.45
C VAL A 180 0.93 -2.16 -11.84
N ASP A 181 0.35 -0.98 -11.93
CA ASP A 181 0.04 -0.22 -13.14
C ASP A 181 0.24 1.28 -12.88
N ASP A 182 0.70 2.03 -13.88
CA ASP A 182 0.82 3.48 -13.75
C ASP A 182 -0.28 4.19 -14.55
N ARG A 183 -1.03 5.05 -13.85
CA ARG A 183 -2.29 5.60 -14.34
C ARG A 183 -2.37 7.10 -14.11
N PRO A 184 -3.22 7.82 -14.87
CA PRO A 184 -3.54 9.21 -14.55
C PRO A 184 -4.08 9.30 -13.13
N CYS A 185 -3.56 10.24 -12.35
CA CYS A 185 -3.88 10.35 -10.92
C CYS A 185 -5.36 10.68 -10.65
N ASP A 186 -6.03 11.29 -11.62
CA ASP A 186 -7.45 11.64 -11.65
C ASP A 186 -8.33 10.53 -12.26
N SER A 187 -7.73 9.44 -12.77
CA SER A 187 -8.46 8.31 -13.36
C SER A 187 -9.39 7.68 -12.33
N LEU A 188 -10.66 7.50 -12.69
CA LEU A 188 -11.60 6.74 -11.88
C LEU A 188 -11.74 5.28 -12.33
N LYS A 189 -11.43 5.00 -13.59
CA LYS A 189 -11.55 3.67 -14.22
C LYS A 189 -10.86 3.63 -15.58
N GLN A 190 -10.56 2.43 -16.04
CA GLN A 190 -10.24 2.10 -17.43
C GLN A 190 -11.38 1.26 -18.00
N PRO A 191 -12.15 1.76 -18.97
CA PRO A 191 -13.28 1.03 -19.54
C PRO A 191 -12.89 -0.40 -19.95
N ASN A 192 -13.69 -1.37 -19.54
CA ASN A 192 -13.52 -2.80 -19.82
C ASN A 192 -12.27 -3.48 -19.25
N GLU A 193 -11.44 -2.77 -18.47
CA GLU A 193 -10.18 -3.31 -17.96
C GLU A 193 -10.09 -3.22 -16.43
N VAL A 194 -10.07 -2.01 -15.86
CA VAL A 194 -9.85 -1.79 -14.42
C VAL A 194 -10.91 -0.84 -13.86
N PHE A 195 -11.54 -1.20 -12.75
CA PHE A 195 -12.42 -0.31 -12.00
C PHE A 195 -11.79 0.04 -10.64
N ASN A 196 -11.55 1.32 -10.36
CA ASN A 196 -10.83 1.73 -9.15
C ASN A 196 -11.77 1.71 -7.94
N ASN A 197 -11.66 0.64 -7.15
CA ASN A 197 -12.61 0.23 -6.12
C ASN A 197 -12.15 0.59 -4.69
N GLY A 198 -10.97 1.15 -4.54
CA GLY A 198 -10.45 1.48 -3.21
C GLY A 198 -9.02 1.96 -3.22
N PHE A 199 -8.43 1.94 -2.04
CA PHE A 199 -7.07 2.41 -1.80
C PHE A 199 -6.51 1.82 -0.51
N ILE A 200 -5.19 1.89 -0.35
CA ILE A 200 -4.49 1.40 0.85
C ILE A 200 -4.03 2.60 1.67
N CYS A 201 -4.44 2.66 2.94
CA CYS A 201 -3.91 3.63 3.89
C CYS A 201 -2.90 2.99 4.83
N GLY A 202 -1.98 3.79 5.35
CA GLY A 202 -1.08 3.35 6.39
C GLY A 202 -0.55 4.45 7.27
N LEU A 203 -0.18 4.06 8.49
CA LEU A 203 0.31 4.93 9.54
C LEU A 203 1.20 4.16 10.52
N ARG A 204 1.97 4.88 11.33
CA ARG A 204 2.68 4.27 12.46
C ARG A 204 1.67 3.89 13.56
N PRO A 205 1.85 2.77 14.27
CA PRO A 205 1.02 2.45 15.41
C PRO A 205 1.14 3.51 16.51
N ALA A 206 0.07 3.73 17.25
CA ALA A 206 0.09 4.58 18.44
C ALA A 206 0.81 3.87 19.59
N GLU A 207 1.59 4.63 20.36
CA GLU A 207 2.18 4.17 21.62
C GLU A 207 1.21 4.46 22.77
N THR A 208 0.89 3.42 23.55
CA THR A 208 0.02 3.49 24.74
C THR A 208 0.70 2.86 25.95
#